data_AF-W2MZI6-F1
#
_entry.id   AF-W2MZI6-F1
#
_cell.length_a   1.000
_cell.length_b   1.000
_cell.length_c   1.000
_cell.angle_alpha   90.00
_cell.angle_beta   90.00
_cell.angle_gamma   90.00
#
_symmetry.space_group_name_H-M   'P 1'
#
loop_
_entity.id
_entity.type
_entity.pdbx_description
1 polymer ?
#
loop_
_entity_poly.entity_id
_entity_poly.type
_entity_poly.pdbx_seq_one_letter_code
_entity_poly.pdbx_strand_id
1 'polypeptide(L)'
;SRGPLVSRNDHDHATRDRCAAVIIWVECTDVEEFGGSKFKGMQYLKRGYVKLRKIPREGPGIEITSTILETYSETTPAFREDIDDQAVRVQIRDLVNSIKRSYSRVNRVFCQTISNLLIEEDWKTTIDSDKSKHVDENH
;
A
#
# COMPACT_ATOMS: atom_id res chain seq x y z
N SER A 1 24.36 45.61 7.10
CA SER A 1 24.97 44.43 7.73
C SER A 1 23.85 43.55 8.27
N ARG A 2 24.00 42.22 8.10
CA ARG A 2 23.06 41.11 8.39
C ARG A 2 21.92 40.88 7.38
N GLY A 3 22.22 40.07 6.36
CA GLY A 3 21.20 39.26 5.67
C GLY A 3 20.84 38.01 6.50
N PRO A 4 19.68 37.37 6.27
CA PRO A 4 19.30 36.18 7.02
C PRO A 4 20.06 34.95 6.53
N LEU A 5 20.41 34.08 7.49
CA LEU A 5 21.04 32.79 7.27
C LEU A 5 20.17 31.92 6.35
N VAL A 6 20.77 31.44 5.25
CA VAL A 6 20.28 30.27 4.53
C VAL A 6 20.52 29.05 5.42
N SER A 7 19.45 28.53 6.01
CA SER A 7 19.47 27.22 6.65
C SER A 7 19.45 26.16 5.56
N ARG A 8 20.63 25.55 5.32
CA ARG A 8 20.76 24.29 4.59
C ARG A 8 19.92 23.24 5.32
N ASN A 9 18.81 22.77 4.75
CA ASN A 9 18.21 21.48 5.10
C ASN A 9 17.17 20.95 4.09
N ASP A 10 17.32 21.24 2.80
CA ASP A 10 16.40 20.73 1.75
C ASP A 10 17.01 19.61 0.88
N HIS A 11 18.03 18.88 1.37
CA HIS A 11 18.72 17.84 0.56
C HIS A 11 18.61 16.41 1.08
N ASP A 12 18.00 16.16 2.24
CA ASP A 12 17.93 14.80 2.81
C ASP A 12 16.61 14.06 2.56
N HIS A 13 15.60 14.71 1.97
CA HIS A 13 14.33 14.04 1.65
C HIS A 13 14.30 13.38 0.27
N ALA A 14 15.16 13.80 -0.67
CA ALA A 14 15.16 13.28 -2.04
C ALA A 14 15.93 11.95 -2.21
N THR A 15 16.80 11.59 -1.27
CA THR A 15 17.62 10.36 -1.32
C THR A 15 16.92 9.13 -0.76
N ARG A 16 15.97 9.29 0.17
CA ARG A 16 15.27 8.17 0.81
C ARG A 16 14.20 7.48 -0.04
N ASP A 17 13.74 8.13 -1.12
CA ASP A 17 12.66 7.58 -1.96
C ASP A 17 13.15 6.72 -3.15
N ARG A 18 14.47 6.60 -3.33
CA ARG A 18 15.06 5.85 -4.46
C ARG A 18 15.03 4.33 -4.32
N CYS A 19 14.77 3.80 -3.12
CA CYS A 19 14.69 2.36 -2.85
C CYS A 19 13.26 1.93 -2.48
N ALA A 20 12.26 2.51 -3.13
CA ALA A 20 10.86 2.15 -2.95
C ALA A 20 10.30 1.43 -4.18
N ALA A 21 9.60 0.32 -3.95
CA ALA A 21 8.77 -0.31 -4.97
C ALA A 21 7.32 0.18 -4.79
N VAL A 22 6.71 0.67 -5.87
CA VAL A 22 5.34 1.21 -5.82
C VAL A 22 4.48 0.52 -6.86
N ILE A 23 3.36 -0.05 -6.41
CA ILE A 23 2.28 -0.54 -7.27
C ILE A 23 1.15 0.48 -7.18
N ILE A 24 0.71 0.99 -8.33
CA ILE A 24 -0.43 1.90 -8.45
C ILE A 24 -1.50 1.18 -9.27
N TRP A 25 -2.75 1.29 -8.85
CA TRP A 25 -3.88 0.73 -9.60
C TRP A 25 -5.03 1.72 -9.73
N VAL A 26 -5.77 1.53 -10.81
CA VAL A 26 -7.07 2.15 -11.05
C VAL A 26 -7.99 1.04 -11.57
N GLU A 27 -9.17 0.93 -10.98
CA GLU A 27 -10.19 -0.06 -11.31
C GLU A 27 -11.52 0.67 -11.49
N CYS A 28 -12.25 0.32 -12.54
CA CYS A 28 -13.63 0.75 -12.75
C CYS A 28 -14.49 -0.51 -12.94
N THR A 29 -15.47 -0.71 -12.06
CA THR A 29 -16.22 -1.97 -12.00
C THR A 29 -17.69 -1.70 -11.68
N ASP A 30 -18.59 -2.36 -12.42
CA ASP A 30 -20.01 -2.45 -12.10
C ASP A 30 -20.22 -3.28 -10.83
N VAL A 31 -21.04 -2.78 -9.90
CA VAL A 31 -21.35 -3.49 -8.67
C VAL A 31 -22.79 -3.94 -8.66
N GLU A 32 -22.97 -5.25 -8.61
CA GLU A 32 -24.26 -5.89 -8.36
C GLU A 32 -24.45 -6.23 -6.88
N GLU A 33 -23.37 -6.67 -6.21
CA GLU A 33 -23.40 -7.03 -4.79
C GLU A 33 -22.05 -6.77 -4.11
N PHE A 34 -22.07 -6.18 -2.91
CA PHE A 34 -20.89 -6.00 -2.08
C PHE A 34 -21.22 -6.03 -0.59
N GLY A 35 -20.52 -6.88 0.16
CA GLY A 35 -20.71 -7.01 1.61
C GLY A 35 -22.11 -7.50 2.03
N GLY A 36 -22.79 -8.25 1.16
CA GLY A 36 -24.17 -8.73 1.37
C GLY A 36 -25.25 -7.71 1.03
N SER A 37 -24.88 -6.52 0.54
CA SER A 37 -25.81 -5.52 0.01
C SER A 37 -25.85 -5.58 -1.50
N LYS A 38 -27.04 -5.51 -2.08
CA LYS A 38 -27.23 -5.44 -3.53
C LYS A 38 -27.27 -4.00 -4.00
N PHE A 39 -26.67 -3.75 -5.15
CA PHE A 39 -26.57 -2.44 -5.76
C PHE A 39 -27.20 -2.47 -7.14
N LYS A 40 -27.89 -1.39 -7.51
CA LYS A 40 -28.55 -1.23 -8.80
C LYS A 40 -27.95 -0.03 -9.50
N GLY A 41 -27.32 -0.29 -10.65
CA GLY A 41 -26.76 0.75 -11.50
C GLY A 41 -25.62 1.53 -10.86
N MET A 42 -24.90 0.91 -9.92
CA MET A 42 -23.71 1.49 -9.29
C MET A 42 -22.45 1.01 -10.01
N GLN A 43 -21.59 1.96 -10.36
CA GLN A 43 -20.18 1.71 -10.67
C GLN A 43 -19.33 2.31 -9.55
N TYR A 44 -18.15 1.74 -9.30
CA TYR A 44 -17.13 2.48 -8.57
C TYR A 44 -15.89 2.65 -9.41
N LEU A 45 -15.25 3.81 -9.22
CA LEU A 45 -13.85 4.03 -9.54
C LEU A 45 -13.04 3.84 -8.26
N LYS A 46 -12.14 2.85 -8.24
CA LYS A 46 -11.22 2.62 -7.14
C LYS A 46 -9.80 2.91 -7.62
N ARG A 47 -9.09 3.73 -6.86
CA ARG A 47 -7.68 4.03 -7.10
C ARG A 47 -6.88 3.83 -5.83
N GLY A 48 -5.62 3.47 -5.97
CA GLY A 48 -4.78 3.27 -4.81
C GLY A 48 -3.34 3.00 -5.15
N TYR A 49 -2.53 2.92 -4.10
CA TYR A 49 -1.16 2.47 -4.22
C TYR A 49 -0.75 1.62 -3.03
N VAL A 50 0.25 0.79 -3.27
CA VAL A 50 1.05 0.09 -2.27
C VAL A 50 2.48 0.53 -2.51
N LYS A 51 3.09 1.11 -1.48
CA LYS A 51 4.48 1.55 -1.48
C LYS A 51 5.24 0.75 -0.44
N LEU A 52 6.30 0.09 -0.90
CA LEU A 52 7.20 -0.68 -0.08
C LEU A 52 8.54 0.03 -0.02
N ARG A 53 9.08 0.28 1.18
CA ARG A 53 10.39 0.93 1.33
C ARG A 53 11.22 0.27 2.42
N LYS A 54 12.52 0.11 2.14
CA LYS A 54 13.50 -0.28 3.17
C LYS A 54 13.84 0.93 4.04
N ILE A 55 13.90 0.72 5.34
CA ILE A 55 14.42 1.68 6.31
C ILE A 55 15.62 1.09 7.04
N PRO A 56 16.69 1.88 7.25
CA PRO A 56 17.78 1.49 8.13
C PRO A 56 17.23 1.32 9.55
N ARG A 57 17.61 0.24 10.22
CA ARG A 57 17.39 0.04 11.65
C ARG A 57 18.75 0.16 12.32
N GLU A 58 18.93 1.22 13.12
CA GLU A 58 20.17 1.43 13.84
C GLU A 58 20.36 0.34 14.91
N GLY A 59 21.50 -0.35 14.85
CA GLY A 59 21.94 -1.34 15.82
C GLY A 59 23.46 -1.47 15.77
N PRO A 60 24.13 -1.79 16.90
CA PRO A 60 25.58 -1.90 16.92
C PRO A 60 26.05 -3.08 16.06
N GLY A 61 26.72 -2.79 14.94
CA GLY A 61 27.52 -3.74 14.16
C GLY A 61 26.80 -4.55 13.07
N ILE A 62 25.48 -4.38 12.86
CA ILE A 62 24.73 -5.07 11.78
C ILE A 62 23.83 -4.05 11.09
N GLU A 63 23.97 -3.90 9.77
CA GLU A 63 23.00 -3.17 8.94
C GLU A 63 21.69 -3.97 8.86
N ILE A 64 20.84 -3.86 9.87
CA ILE A 64 19.51 -4.43 9.85
C ILE A 64 18.62 -3.46 9.07
N THR A 65 18.05 -3.89 7.95
CA THR A 65 16.99 -3.12 7.27
C THR A 65 15.62 -3.63 7.70
N SER A 66 14.69 -2.73 8.00
CA SER A 66 13.27 -3.08 8.15
C SER A 66 12.49 -2.59 6.94
N THR A 67 11.37 -3.24 6.62
CA THR A 67 10.54 -2.86 5.48
C THR A 67 9.26 -2.20 5.97
N ILE A 68 8.94 -1.02 5.45
CA ILE A 68 7.68 -0.33 5.70
C ILE A 68 6.76 -0.49 4.50
N LEU A 69 5.51 -0.81 4.79
CA LEU A 69 4.40 -0.88 3.86
C LEU A 69 3.48 0.32 4.08
N GLU A 70 3.32 1.13 3.05
CA GLU A 70 2.39 2.25 3.00
C GLU A 70 1.31 1.93 1.96
N THR A 71 0.05 1.99 2.37
CA THR A 71 -1.07 1.70 1.47
C THR A 71 -2.08 2.83 1.47
N TYR A 72 -2.63 3.11 0.29
CA TYR A 72 -3.71 4.05 0.10
C TYR A 72 -4.73 3.47 -0.86
N SER A 73 -6.00 3.72 -0.58
CA SER A 73 -7.08 3.45 -1.53
C SER A 73 -8.22 4.44 -1.35
N GLU A 74 -8.81 4.86 -2.46
CA GLU A 74 -9.99 5.69 -2.53
C GLU A 74 -11.01 5.03 -3.46
N THR A 75 -12.29 5.10 -3.08
CA THR A 75 -13.41 4.57 -3.87
C THR A 75 -14.41 5.71 -4.10
N THR A 76 -14.67 6.02 -5.36
CA THR A 76 -15.67 6.99 -5.79
C THR A 76 -16.84 6.25 -6.43
N PRO A 77 -18.03 6.22 -5.80
CA PRO A 77 -19.21 5.61 -6.40
C PRO A 77 -19.83 6.56 -7.44
N ALA A 78 -20.32 6.00 -8.54
CA ALA A 78 -21.14 6.66 -9.55
C ALA A 78 -22.42 5.85 -9.75
N PHE A 79 -23.54 6.54 -9.94
CA PHE A 79 -24.84 5.91 -10.15
C PHE A 79 -25.38 6.32 -11.52
N ARG A 80 -26.09 5.41 -12.17
CA ARG A 80 -26.82 5.72 -13.39
C ARG A 80 -27.89 6.79 -13.14
N GLU A 81 -28.15 7.60 -14.15
CA GLU A 81 -29.09 8.73 -14.11
C GLU A 81 -30.54 8.31 -13.84
N ASP A 82 -30.90 7.05 -14.11
CA ASP A 82 -32.26 6.52 -13.90
C ASP A 82 -32.53 6.06 -12.45
N ILE A 83 -31.56 6.24 -11.55
CA ILE A 83 -31.71 5.90 -10.13
C ILE A 83 -32.17 7.12 -9.34
N ASP A 84 -33.27 6.94 -8.60
CA ASP A 84 -33.82 7.97 -7.72
C ASP A 84 -32.83 8.39 -6.61
N ASP A 85 -32.83 9.70 -6.27
CA ASP A 85 -31.93 10.28 -5.25
C ASP A 85 -32.02 9.60 -3.89
N GLN A 86 -33.21 9.16 -3.48
CA GLN A 86 -33.38 8.45 -2.23
C GLN A 86 -32.75 7.06 -2.30
N ALA A 87 -32.88 6.38 -3.45
CA ALA A 87 -32.22 5.10 -3.69
C ALA A 87 -30.69 5.25 -3.72
N VAL A 88 -30.16 6.33 -4.30
CA VAL A 88 -28.72 6.66 -4.24
C VAL A 88 -28.26 6.81 -2.79
N ARG A 89 -28.97 7.58 -1.97
CA ARG A 89 -28.62 7.80 -0.55
C ARG A 89 -28.61 6.51 0.27
N VAL A 90 -29.55 5.60 0.01
CA VAL A 90 -29.59 4.28 0.66
C VAL A 90 -28.39 3.44 0.23
N GLN A 91 -28.13 3.35 -1.07
CA GLN A 91 -27.01 2.58 -1.60
C GLN A 91 -25.64 3.10 -1.12
N ILE A 92 -25.42 4.42 -1.06
CA ILE A 92 -24.19 5.00 -0.50
C ILE A 92 -24.00 4.57 0.96
N ARG A 93 -25.06 4.62 1.77
CA ARG A 93 -25.01 4.18 3.17
C ARG A 93 -24.63 2.71 3.29
N ASP A 94 -25.22 1.87 2.45
CA ASP A 94 -24.96 0.44 2.43
C ASP A 94 -23.52 0.14 1.99
N LEU A 95 -23.01 0.83 0.98
CA LEU A 95 -21.61 0.74 0.55
C LEU A 95 -20.65 1.09 1.70
N VAL A 96 -20.86 2.24 2.37
CA VAL A 96 -20.03 2.66 3.51
C VAL A 96 -20.07 1.63 4.64
N ASN A 97 -21.25 1.08 4.94
CA ASN A 97 -21.40 0.06 5.96
C ASN A 97 -20.69 -1.24 5.58
N SER A 98 -20.82 -1.70 4.34
CA SER A 98 -20.15 -2.89 3.82
C SER A 98 -18.62 -2.74 3.85
N ILE A 99 -18.09 -1.57 3.48
CA ILE A 99 -16.65 -1.26 3.57
C ILE A 99 -16.20 -1.30 5.04
N LYS A 100 -16.91 -0.63 5.95
CA LYS A 100 -16.54 -0.62 7.38
C LYS A 100 -16.51 -2.02 8.00
N ARG A 101 -17.51 -2.86 7.69
CA ARG A 101 -17.58 -4.24 8.21
C ARG A 101 -16.48 -5.14 7.65
N SER A 102 -16.10 -4.94 6.40
CA SER A 102 -15.08 -5.76 5.74
C SER A 102 -13.65 -5.28 5.99
N TYR A 103 -13.46 -4.01 6.37
CA TYR A 103 -12.15 -3.38 6.49
C TYR A 103 -11.17 -4.18 7.37
N SER A 104 -11.56 -4.53 8.60
CA SER A 104 -10.65 -5.23 9.53
C SER A 104 -10.21 -6.60 9.00
N ARG A 105 -11.11 -7.32 8.30
CA ARG A 105 -10.83 -8.63 7.73
C ARG A 105 -9.92 -8.51 6.51
N VAL A 106 -10.27 -7.63 5.58
CA VAL A 106 -9.48 -7.39 4.36
C VAL A 106 -8.10 -6.85 4.73
N ASN A 107 -8.02 -5.87 5.61
CA ASN A 107 -6.76 -5.30 6.09
C ASN A 107 -5.88 -6.36 6.75
N ARG A 108 -6.46 -7.23 7.59
CA ARG A 108 -5.70 -8.33 8.22
C ARG A 108 -5.15 -9.30 7.18
N VAL A 109 -5.98 -9.76 6.24
CA VAL A 109 -5.54 -10.69 5.19
C VAL A 109 -4.46 -10.05 4.33
N PHE A 110 -4.69 -8.81 3.89
CA PHE A 110 -3.74 -8.06 3.09
C PHE A 110 -2.39 -7.89 3.80
N CYS A 111 -2.39 -7.39 5.05
CA CYS A 111 -1.16 -7.22 5.83
C CYS A 111 -0.45 -8.56 6.04
N GLN A 112 -1.18 -9.64 6.35
CA GLN A 112 -0.57 -10.96 6.52
C GLN A 112 0.08 -11.47 5.23
N THR A 113 -0.62 -11.35 4.09
CA THR A 113 -0.11 -11.77 2.79
C THR A 113 1.15 -11.00 2.42
N ILE A 114 1.14 -9.68 2.56
CA ILE A 114 2.33 -8.86 2.28
C ILE A 114 3.46 -9.22 3.24
N SER A 115 3.21 -9.35 4.55
CA SER A 115 4.25 -9.76 5.50
C SER A 115 4.87 -11.11 5.14
N ASN A 116 4.07 -12.10 4.74
CA ASN A 116 4.57 -13.40 4.32
C ASN A 116 5.44 -13.28 3.06
N LEU A 117 4.98 -12.52 2.05
CA LEU A 117 5.76 -12.29 0.83
C LEU A 117 7.09 -11.59 1.13
N LEU A 118 7.10 -10.62 2.05
CA LEU A 118 8.34 -9.93 2.44
C LEU A 118 9.32 -10.84 3.17
N ILE A 119 8.82 -11.67 4.09
CA ILE A 119 9.64 -12.72 4.74
C ILE A 119 10.18 -13.69 3.68
N GLU A 120 9.34 -14.04 2.69
CA GLU A 120 9.71 -14.93 1.60
C GLU A 120 10.84 -14.38 0.73
N GLU A 121 10.80 -13.10 0.39
CA GLU A 121 11.86 -12.47 -0.39
C GLU A 121 13.13 -12.26 0.43
N ASP A 122 13.02 -11.88 1.71
CA ASP A 122 14.18 -11.70 2.59
C ASP A 122 14.97 -13.00 2.80
N TRP A 123 14.30 -14.16 2.97
CA TRP A 123 15.04 -15.43 3.13
C TRP A 123 15.81 -15.82 1.87
N LYS A 124 15.27 -15.57 0.67
CA LYS A 124 15.97 -15.88 -0.59
C LYS A 124 17.25 -15.08 -0.70
N THR A 125 17.19 -13.78 -0.41
CA THR A 125 18.38 -12.92 -0.45
C THR A 125 19.45 -13.34 0.56
N THR A 126 19.03 -13.88 1.72
CA THR A 126 19.95 -14.39 2.74
C THR A 126 20.67 -15.65 2.22
N ILE A 127 19.95 -16.61 1.65
CA ILE A 127 20.52 -17.86 1.14
C ILE A 127 21.44 -17.62 -0.07
N ASP A 128 21.07 -16.72 -0.97
CA ASP A 128 21.89 -16.42 -2.14
C ASP A 128 23.17 -15.67 -1.75
N SER A 129 23.12 -14.82 -0.72
CA SER A 129 24.32 -14.17 -0.16
C SER A 129 25.30 -15.15 0.49
N ASP A 130 24.79 -16.23 1.08
CA ASP A 130 25.59 -17.25 1.77
C ASP A 130 26.31 -18.18 0.77
N LYS A 131 25.63 -18.52 -0.34
CA LYS A 131 26.23 -19.27 -1.46
C LYS A 131 27.33 -18.51 -2.17
N SER A 132 27.21 -17.18 -2.30
CA SER A 132 28.25 -16.37 -2.93
C SER A 132 29.52 -16.27 -2.09
N LYS A 133 29.42 -16.32 -0.75
CA LYS A 133 30.58 -16.28 0.15
C LYS A 133 31.40 -17.57 0.13
N HIS A 134 30.77 -18.72 -0.11
CA HIS A 134 31.45 -20.01 -0.16
C HIS A 134 32.19 -20.30 -1.48
N VAL A 135 32.01 -19.48 -2.52
CA VAL A 135 32.75 -19.63 -3.79
C VAL A 135 34.12 -18.93 -3.74
N ASP A 136 34.27 -17.90 -2.89
CA ASP A 136 35.49 -17.08 -2.81
C ASP A 136 36.55 -17.62 -1.81
N GLU A 137 36.27 -18.70 -1.06
CA GLU A 137 37.23 -19.30 -0.10
C GLU A 137 38.06 -20.48 -0.66
N ASN A 138 37.91 -20.80 -1.95
CA ASN A 138 38.69 -21.85 -2.62
C ASN A 138 39.58 -21.24 -3.71
N HIS A 139 40.57 -20.40 -3.39
CA HIS A 139 41.75 -20.10 -4.22
C HIS A 139 42.96 -19.80 -3.33
#